data_AF-A0A2N7R541-F1
#
_entry.id   AF-A0A2N7R541-F1
#
_cell.length_a   1.000
_cell.length_b   1.000
_cell.length_c   1.000
_cell.angle_alpha   90.00
_cell.angle_beta   90.00
_cell.angle_gamma   90.00
#
_symmetry.space_group_name_H-M   'P 1'
#
loop_
_entity.id
_entity.type
_entity.pdbx_description
1 polymer ?
#
loop_
_entity_poly.entity_id
_entity_poly.type
_entity_poly.pdbx_seq_one_letter_code
_entity_poly.pdbx_strand_id
1 'polypeptide(L)'
;MKIASLILAMAAAFGTCSLAHAEGQDAATLKGVYDNGRNMSGLIKSCVDKGILKADSAENANKMVAFVGNMPGDFDKRDGDRNEEFGRKGEALVNGEYKSLESNLPPSLTLKQWCEQADQGMRQGLKRMGL
;
A
#
# COMPACT_ATOMS: atom_id res chain seq x y z
N MET A 1 8.48 -7.48 -20.84
CA MET A 1 7.54 -6.34 -20.73
C MET A 1 6.26 -6.81 -20.02
N LYS A 2 6.24 -6.91 -18.68
CA LYS A 2 4.99 -7.22 -17.91
C LYS A 2 4.98 -6.65 -16.47
N ILE A 3 6.14 -6.35 -15.88
CA ILE A 3 6.23 -5.88 -14.48
C ILE A 3 5.92 -4.37 -14.35
N ALA A 4 6.35 -3.56 -15.32
CA ALA A 4 6.15 -2.11 -15.29
C ALA A 4 4.66 -1.68 -15.33
N SER A 5 3.80 -2.49 -15.95
CA SER A 5 2.37 -2.22 -16.04
C SER A 5 1.61 -2.46 -14.72
N LEU A 6 2.17 -3.28 -13.81
CA LEU A 6 1.51 -3.61 -12.53
C LEU A 6 1.70 -2.52 -11.46
N ILE A 7 2.87 -1.88 -11.40
CA ILE A 7 3.13 -0.78 -10.46
C ILE A 7 2.23 0.43 -10.78
N LEU A 8 1.99 0.69 -12.08
CA LEU A 8 1.06 1.73 -12.51
C LEU A 8 -0.42 1.35 -12.27
N ALA A 9 -0.76 0.06 -12.33
CA ALA A 9 -2.11 -0.43 -12.05
C ALA A 9 -2.50 -0.28 -10.57
N MET A 10 -1.54 -0.33 -9.63
CA MET A 10 -1.85 -0.07 -8.22
C MET A 10 -2.26 1.38 -7.96
N ALA A 11 -1.71 2.35 -8.70
CA ALA A 11 -2.14 3.75 -8.62
C ALA A 11 -3.56 3.95 -9.20
N ALA A 12 -3.91 3.19 -10.24
CA ALA A 12 -5.24 3.23 -10.85
C ALA A 12 -6.32 2.50 -10.01
N ALA A 13 -5.94 1.51 -9.21
CA ALA A 13 -6.87 0.77 -8.35
C ALA A 13 -7.54 1.64 -7.27
N PHE A 14 -6.90 2.73 -6.83
CA PHE A 14 -7.53 3.71 -5.94
C PHE A 14 -8.58 4.58 -6.66
N GLY A 15 -8.55 4.62 -8.00
CA GLY A 15 -9.42 5.43 -8.86
C GLY A 15 -10.71 4.73 -9.28
N THR A 16 -10.73 3.41 -9.36
CA THR A 16 -11.83 2.63 -9.94
C THR A 16 -12.25 1.46 -9.05
N CYS A 17 -12.45 1.70 -7.75
CA CYS A 17 -13.42 0.89 -7.00
C CYS A 17 -14.82 1.25 -7.50
N SER A 18 -15.11 0.88 -8.75
CA SER A 18 -16.47 0.67 -9.22
C SER A 18 -17.00 -0.46 -8.36
N LEU A 19 -17.82 -0.10 -7.36
CA LEU A 19 -18.66 -0.99 -6.59
C LEU A 19 -19.66 -1.64 -7.56
N ALA A 20 -19.19 -2.60 -8.37
CA ALA A 20 -20.05 -3.56 -9.02
C ALA A 20 -20.57 -4.47 -7.89
N HIS A 21 -21.89 -4.42 -7.72
CA HIS A 21 -22.60 -4.92 -6.56
C HIS A 21 -22.54 -6.44 -6.39
N ALA A 22 -22.75 -6.85 -5.13
CA ALA A 22 -23.22 -8.15 -4.67
C ALA A 22 -22.21 -9.30 -4.81
N GLU A 23 -21.32 -9.44 -3.84
CA GLU A 23 -21.34 -10.35 -2.66
C GLU A 23 -20.37 -9.71 -1.64
N GLY A 24 -20.46 -9.97 -0.33
CA GLY A 24 -19.46 -9.43 0.60
C GLY A 24 -18.05 -9.82 0.12
N GLN A 25 -17.07 -8.90 0.20
CA GLN A 25 -15.69 -9.24 -0.18
C GLN A 25 -15.27 -10.51 0.55
N ASP A 26 -14.83 -11.53 -0.19
CA ASP A 26 -14.43 -12.80 0.40
C ASP A 26 -13.19 -12.61 1.31
N ALA A 27 -12.99 -13.53 2.25
CA ALA A 27 -11.93 -13.42 3.24
C ALA A 27 -10.51 -13.31 2.62
N ALA A 28 -10.27 -13.91 1.45
CA ALA A 28 -8.98 -13.82 0.78
C ALA A 28 -8.77 -12.43 0.17
N THR A 29 -9.81 -11.84 -0.42
CA THR A 29 -9.80 -10.45 -0.89
C THR A 29 -9.53 -9.48 0.28
N LEU A 30 -10.23 -9.63 1.42
CA LEU A 30 -10.02 -8.80 2.60
C LEU A 30 -8.60 -8.94 3.17
N LYS A 31 -8.08 -10.17 3.26
CA LYS A 31 -6.68 -10.43 3.65
C LYS A 31 -5.71 -9.72 2.71
N GLY A 32 -5.93 -9.81 1.41
CA GLY A 32 -5.10 -9.15 0.40
C GLY A 32 -5.06 -7.62 0.57
N VAL A 33 -6.21 -6.98 0.83
CA VAL A 33 -6.27 -5.54 1.10
C VAL A 33 -5.53 -5.20 2.40
N TYR A 34 -5.74 -5.98 3.46
CA TYR A 34 -5.08 -5.77 4.74
C TYR A 34 -3.55 -5.90 4.64
N ASP A 35 -3.06 -6.99 4.06
CA ASP A 35 -1.63 -7.27 3.93
C ASP A 35 -0.92 -6.21 3.08
N ASN A 36 -1.51 -5.84 1.93
CA ASN A 36 -0.97 -4.78 1.09
C ASN A 36 -1.06 -3.41 1.76
N GLY A 37 -2.14 -3.10 2.47
CA GLY A 37 -2.28 -1.85 3.21
C GLY A 37 -1.21 -1.69 4.29
N ARG A 38 -0.91 -2.76 5.03
CA ARG A 38 0.17 -2.81 6.02
C ARG A 38 1.54 -2.62 5.36
N ASN A 39 1.83 -3.38 4.29
CA ASN A 39 3.10 -3.27 3.59
C ASN A 39 3.33 -1.89 2.95
N MET A 40 2.32 -1.33 2.27
CA MET A 40 2.38 0.02 1.70
C MET A 40 2.58 1.10 2.76
N SER A 41 1.93 0.97 3.92
CA SER A 41 2.14 1.89 5.05
C SER A 41 3.58 1.83 5.56
N GLY A 42 4.17 0.63 5.63
CA GLY A 42 5.59 0.43 5.90
C GLY A 42 6.49 1.12 4.87
N LEU A 43 6.19 0.96 3.57
CA LEU A 43 6.96 1.58 2.49
C LEU A 43 6.94 3.12 2.56
N ILE A 44 5.78 3.73 2.86
CA ILE A 44 5.69 5.18 3.09
C ILE A 44 6.55 5.60 4.28
N LYS A 45 6.53 4.84 5.38
CA LYS A 45 7.42 5.10 6.53
C LYS A 45 8.90 4.97 6.15
N SER A 46 9.26 4.02 5.29
CA SER A 46 10.63 3.91 4.74
C SER A 46 11.04 5.16 3.96
N CYS A 47 10.13 5.72 3.14
CA CYS A 47 10.37 6.97 2.43
C CYS A 47 10.55 8.17 3.38
N VAL A 48 9.86 8.19 4.53
CA VAL A 48 10.06 9.18 5.59
C VAL A 48 11.40 8.97 6.29
N ASP A 49 11.74 7.74 6.68
CA ASP A 49 13.02 7.39 7.32
C ASP A 49 14.22 7.75 6.43
N LYS A 50 14.07 7.68 5.10
CA LYS A 50 15.06 8.10 4.09
C LYS A 50 15.09 9.62 3.83
N GLY A 51 14.20 10.41 4.45
CA GLY A 51 14.11 11.86 4.25
C GLY A 51 13.53 12.29 2.89
N ILE A 52 12.90 11.38 2.14
CA ILE A 52 12.25 11.68 0.86
C ILE A 52 10.90 12.33 1.09
N LEU A 53 10.13 11.81 2.05
CA LEU A 53 8.83 12.33 2.45
C LEU A 53 8.91 13.03 3.81
N LYS A 54 7.90 13.84 4.10
CA LYS A 54 7.75 14.58 5.35
C LYS A 54 7.11 13.70 6.43
N ALA A 55 7.28 14.09 7.71
CA ALA A 55 6.75 13.34 8.84
C ALA A 55 5.22 13.13 8.81
N ASP A 56 4.46 14.06 8.21
CA ASP A 56 3.01 13.93 8.06
C ASP A 56 2.60 12.78 7.13
N SER A 57 3.48 12.33 6.23
CA SER A 57 3.27 11.09 5.47
C SER A 57 3.24 9.84 6.36
N ALA A 58 4.01 9.82 7.46
CA ALA A 58 3.97 8.73 8.43
C ALA A 58 2.64 8.73 9.22
N GLU A 59 2.05 9.90 9.48
CA GLU A 59 0.72 10.01 10.08
C GLU A 59 -0.36 9.42 9.15
N ASN A 60 -0.31 9.73 7.86
CA ASN A 60 -1.21 9.14 6.87
C ASN A 60 -1.03 7.61 6.76
N ALA A 61 0.22 7.12 6.82
CA ALA A 61 0.48 5.69 6.89
C ALA A 61 -0.14 5.05 8.14
N ASN A 62 -0.09 5.71 9.29
CA ASN A 62 -0.75 5.24 10.52
C ASN A 62 -2.28 5.24 10.39
N LYS A 63 -2.87 6.24 9.72
CA LYS A 63 -4.31 6.26 9.43
C LYS A 63 -4.71 5.09 8.53
N MET A 64 -3.91 4.77 7.52
CA MET A 64 -4.13 3.63 6.63
C MET A 64 -4.07 2.31 7.40
N VAL A 65 -3.05 2.14 8.26
CA VAL A 65 -2.94 1.02 9.20
C VAL A 65 -4.21 0.85 10.05
N ALA A 66 -4.67 1.94 10.67
CA ALA A 66 -5.88 1.92 11.49
C ALA A 66 -7.12 1.58 10.66
N PHE A 67 -7.23 2.11 9.44
CA PHE A 67 -8.33 1.82 8.53
C PHE A 67 -8.39 0.33 8.19
N VAL A 68 -7.28 -0.26 7.70
CA VAL A 68 -7.27 -1.68 7.32
C VAL A 68 -7.42 -2.61 8.52
N GLY A 69 -6.91 -2.21 9.69
CA GLY A 69 -7.09 -2.94 10.95
C GLY A 69 -8.56 -3.04 11.39
N ASN A 70 -9.34 -2.00 11.11
CA ASN A 70 -10.77 -1.88 11.46
C ASN A 70 -11.72 -2.29 10.33
N MET A 71 -11.23 -2.83 9.21
CA MET A 71 -12.12 -3.33 8.16
C MET A 71 -13.04 -4.43 8.72
N PRO A 72 -14.36 -4.36 8.45
CA PRO A 72 -15.30 -5.38 8.89
C PRO A 72 -15.07 -6.70 8.15
N GLY A 73 -15.42 -7.80 8.78
CA GLY A 73 -15.30 -9.15 8.22
C GLY A 73 -14.36 -10.06 9.03
N ASP A 74 -14.47 -11.36 8.78
CA ASP A 74 -13.61 -12.38 9.37
C ASP A 74 -12.55 -12.80 8.35
N PHE A 75 -11.29 -12.46 8.64
CA PHE A 75 -10.14 -12.78 7.80
C PHE A 75 -8.86 -12.77 8.64
N ASP A 76 -7.85 -13.49 8.17
CA ASP A 76 -6.58 -13.65 8.87
C ASP A 76 -5.74 -12.36 8.82
N LYS A 77 -5.41 -11.82 10.01
CA LYS A 77 -4.61 -10.59 10.20
C LYS A 77 -3.20 -10.85 10.75
N ARG A 78 -2.80 -12.11 10.95
CA ARG A 78 -1.59 -12.50 11.71
C ARG A 78 -0.29 -11.95 11.12
N ASP A 79 -0.21 -11.81 9.80
CA ASP A 79 1.00 -11.35 9.11
C ASP A 79 1.13 -9.81 9.09
N GLY A 80 0.16 -9.06 9.60
CA GLY A 80 0.08 -7.61 9.41
C GLY A 80 1.30 -6.84 9.91
N ASP A 81 1.80 -7.14 11.12
CA ASP A 81 2.98 -6.47 11.70
C ASP A 81 4.23 -6.77 10.87
N ARG A 82 4.37 -8.03 10.45
CA ARG A 82 5.48 -8.50 9.60
C ARG A 82 5.45 -7.83 8.23
N ASN A 83 4.28 -7.72 7.60
CA ASN A 83 4.09 -7.05 6.31
C ASN A 83 4.51 -5.57 6.38
N GLU A 84 4.12 -4.87 7.44
CA GLU A 84 4.51 -3.48 7.69
C GLU A 84 6.02 -3.34 7.94
N GLU A 85 6.62 -4.24 8.71
CA GLU A 85 8.06 -4.23 8.98
C GLU A 85 8.89 -4.42 7.70
N PHE A 86 8.50 -5.36 6.83
CA PHE A 86 9.15 -5.52 5.52
C PHE A 86 8.96 -4.30 4.62
N GLY A 87 7.78 -3.70 4.65
CA GLY A 87 7.55 -2.43 3.97
C GLY A 87 8.51 -1.35 4.47
N ARG A 88 8.72 -1.26 5.79
CA ARG A 88 9.65 -0.28 6.38
C ARG A 88 11.11 -0.52 5.94
N LYS A 89 11.48 -1.78 5.69
CA LYS A 89 12.78 -2.17 5.11
C LYS A 89 12.90 -1.85 3.60
N GLY A 90 11.84 -1.36 2.96
CA GLY A 90 11.82 -1.03 1.54
C GLY A 90 11.45 -2.22 0.65
N GLU A 91 10.81 -3.25 1.19
CA GLU A 91 10.40 -4.44 0.45
C GLU A 91 8.89 -4.43 0.17
N ALA A 92 8.53 -4.46 -1.11
CA ALA A 92 7.15 -4.50 -1.56
C ALA A 92 6.64 -5.94 -1.63
N LEU A 93 5.43 -6.16 -1.10
CA LEU A 93 4.71 -7.42 -1.25
C LEU A 93 4.10 -7.49 -2.67
N VAL A 94 4.64 -8.37 -3.51
CA VAL A 94 4.21 -8.53 -4.90
C VAL A 94 3.94 -10.02 -5.15
N ASN A 95 2.67 -10.37 -5.40
CA ASN A 95 2.23 -11.76 -5.64
C ASN A 95 2.66 -12.74 -4.53
N GLY A 96 2.63 -12.30 -3.26
CA GLY A 96 3.00 -13.12 -2.10
C GLY A 96 4.50 -13.20 -1.81
N GLU A 97 5.34 -12.51 -2.59
CA GLU A 97 6.79 -12.44 -2.37
C GLU A 97 7.21 -11.02 -1.98
N TYR A 98 8.23 -10.91 -1.13
CA TYR A 98 8.86 -9.63 -0.81
C TYR A 98 9.97 -9.34 -1.82
N LYS A 99 9.92 -8.15 -2.43
CA LYS A 99 10.92 -7.71 -3.41
C LYS A 99 11.40 -6.33 -3.03
N SER A 100 12.72 -6.12 -3.09
CA SER A 100 13.31 -4.77 -2.95
C SER A 100 12.60 -3.81 -3.91
N LEU A 101 11.94 -2.79 -3.37
CA LEU A 101 11.23 -1.81 -4.18
C LEU A 101 12.21 -1.11 -5.13
N GLU A 102 13.28 -0.53 -4.57
CA GLU A 102 14.25 0.28 -5.29
C GLU A 102 14.92 -0.49 -6.44
N SER A 103 15.23 -1.76 -6.23
CA SER A 103 15.86 -2.61 -7.26
C SER A 103 14.88 -3.09 -8.34
N ASN A 104 13.57 -2.99 -8.11
CA ASN A 104 12.53 -3.48 -9.02
C ASN A 104 11.65 -2.36 -9.61
N LEU A 105 12.00 -1.09 -9.38
CA LEU A 105 11.33 0.03 -10.03
C LEU A 105 11.57 -0.01 -11.56
N PRO A 106 10.58 0.41 -12.37
CA PRO A 106 10.78 0.62 -13.79
C PRO A 106 11.94 1.61 -14.03
N PRO A 107 12.73 1.46 -15.11
CA PRO A 107 13.86 2.36 -15.39
C PRO A 107 13.47 3.85 -15.48
N SER A 108 12.21 4.14 -15.78
CA SER A 108 11.66 5.49 -15.90
C SER A 108 11.18 6.10 -14.58
N LEU A 109 11.27 5.37 -13.46
CA LEU A 109 10.69 5.78 -12.18
C LEU A 109 11.76 5.73 -11.09
N THR A 110 12.09 6.90 -10.55
CA THR A 110 12.99 7.00 -9.39
C THR A 110 12.28 6.65 -8.09
N LEU A 111 13.04 6.25 -7.07
CA LEU A 111 12.49 6.01 -5.73
C LEU A 111 11.76 7.25 -5.18
N LYS A 112 12.31 8.45 -5.41
CA LYS A 112 11.67 9.71 -5.01
C LYS A 112 10.29 9.87 -5.65
N GLN A 113 10.20 9.73 -6.97
CA GLN A 113 8.93 9.84 -7.69
C GLN A 113 7.92 8.79 -7.23
N TRP A 114 8.38 7.56 -6.99
CA TRP A 114 7.51 6.51 -6.44
C TRP A 114 6.97 6.90 -5.06
N CYS A 115 7.83 7.37 -4.15
CA CYS A 115 7.41 7.79 -2.80
C CYS A 115 6.39 8.91 -2.85
N GLU A 116 6.62 9.94 -3.68
CA GLU A 116 5.70 11.07 -3.85
C GLU A 116 4.34 10.62 -4.42
N GLN A 117 4.35 9.74 -5.43
CA GLN A 117 3.13 9.19 -6.01
C GLN A 117 2.36 8.30 -5.04
N ALA A 118 3.06 7.45 -4.28
CA ALA A 118 2.47 6.57 -3.30
C ALA A 118 1.84 7.35 -2.14
N ASP A 119 2.51 8.39 -1.64
CA ASP A 119 1.98 9.28 -0.60
C ASP A 119 0.74 10.02 -1.10
N GLN A 120 0.79 10.58 -2.31
CA GLN A 120 -0.36 11.24 -2.91
C GLN A 120 -1.55 10.28 -3.07
N GLY A 121 -1.30 9.06 -3.56
CA GLY A 121 -2.32 8.02 -3.69
C GLY A 121 -2.94 7.66 -2.35
N MET A 122 -2.12 7.47 -1.32
CA MET A 122 -2.57 7.18 0.04
C MET A 122 -3.44 8.31 0.60
N ARG A 123 -3.01 9.57 0.49
CA ARG A 123 -3.79 10.74 0.95
C ARG A 123 -5.14 10.84 0.25
N GLN A 124 -5.16 10.63 -1.07
CA GLN A 124 -6.41 10.65 -1.82
C GLN A 124 -7.33 9.50 -1.43
N GLY A 125 -6.78 8.30 -1.20
CA GLY A 125 -7.52 7.15 -0.69
C GLY A 125 -8.15 7.44 0.67
N LEU A 126 -7.36 7.91 1.64
CA LEU A 126 -7.84 8.28 2.98
C LEU A 126 -8.95 9.33 2.91
N LYS A 127 -8.76 10.38 2.10
CA LYS A 127 -9.77 11.43 1.91
C LYS A 127 -11.10 10.88 1.39
N ARG A 128 -11.07 9.92 0.45
CA ARG A 128 -12.29 9.26 -0.08
C ARG A 128 -13.00 8.42 0.98
N MET A 129 -12.27 7.98 2.01
CA MET A 129 -12.80 7.21 3.14
C MET A 129 -13.19 8.11 4.33
N GLY A 130 -13.05 9.44 4.20
CA GLY A 130 -13.36 10.40 5.27
C GLY A 130 -12.30 10.53 6.36
N LEU A 131 -11.04 10.19 6.07
CA LEU A 131 -9.90 10.20 7.01
C LEU A 131 -8.82 11.23 6.67
#